data_AF-A0A6A6NDP1-F1
#
_entry.id   AF-A0A6A6NDP1-F1
#
_cell.length_a   1.000
_cell.length_b   1.000
_cell.length_c   1.000
_cell.angle_alpha   90.00
_cell.angle_beta   90.00
_cell.angle_gamma   90.00
#
_symmetry.space_group_name_H-M   'P 1'
#
loop_
_entity.id
_entity.type
_entity.pdbx_description
1 polymer ?
#
loop_
_entity_poly.entity_id
_entity_poly.type
_entity_poly.pdbx_seq_one_letter_code
_entity_poly.pdbx_strand_id
1 'polypeptide(L)'
;MESCNYFDLSAPICFLLLLLLNHYTKQIVYISLPFFVVIPIFFNVYWFVACTVSSSCSDVFPLVYRILVLVFVFLVIGVIVWIFVVNWHRIELTVMIIGVASDALSKNLGLFVALPLLTLCLVVYYAPIIVFLVFSRHNGKIVPKESSAGYACVWKQDSWVPAYYALAILTMLWSLTVMIEAQVYVISGTIAQWYFTKEDSAPKRSIRSSLRNAFGPSSGTVCLSGLLICVVRMVRAAVDSARQEDIPGMVNLMLRCCVNALLSAVDFLNKFTINFAAITGEAYCTSARMTYELLKRNLLSAVFVETVSSRLLAGIAFVLSAIYAIVVCAILKGVSNLGVDSYFVAVLAWVLLIVVLGFFIHVLDNVIDTVYICYAIDRDRDEATMICIDNSEWMRNGDYSPCRFQAQADAVNLICGAKTQVDRFKPWKLSPCNARTYVRPALESAMEEASCIGVCWFQECFHSPVKYDKRVLEVIGKTLKKNSVALDIVNFGEEDGRKPEKLEALLSAVNNNDSSHIVHIPPGPNALSDVLISAIS
;
A
#
# COMPACT_ATOMS: atom_id res chain seq x y z
N MET A 1 -11.22 42.62 0.25
CA MET A 1 -12.54 41.94 0.18
C MET A 1 -12.65 41.04 -1.05
N GLU A 2 -11.89 41.28 -2.13
CA GLU A 2 -11.86 40.41 -3.32
C GLU A 2 -11.09 39.09 -3.15
N SER A 3 -10.18 38.97 -2.19
CA SER A 3 -9.46 37.71 -1.90
C SER A 3 -10.38 36.60 -1.38
N CYS A 4 -11.59 36.92 -0.92
CA CYS A 4 -12.56 35.93 -0.40
C CYS A 4 -13.27 35.17 -1.52
N ASN A 5 -13.44 35.78 -2.71
CA ASN A 5 -14.15 35.15 -3.84
C ASN A 5 -13.31 34.08 -4.54
N TYR A 6 -11.97 34.11 -4.43
CA TYR A 6 -11.10 33.12 -5.06
C TYR A 6 -11.10 31.77 -4.32
N PHE A 7 -11.36 31.77 -3.00
CA PHE A 7 -11.48 30.55 -2.22
C PHE A 7 -12.77 29.79 -2.58
N ASP A 8 -13.87 30.52 -2.82
CA ASP A 8 -15.17 29.96 -3.21
C ASP A 8 -15.16 29.30 -4.60
N LEU A 9 -14.26 29.70 -5.51
CA LEU A 9 -14.13 29.06 -6.83
C LEU A 9 -13.30 27.76 -6.82
N SER A 10 -12.48 27.53 -5.79
CA SER A 10 -11.62 26.34 -5.72
C SER A 10 -12.39 25.07 -5.32
N ALA A 11 -13.36 25.21 -4.41
CA ALA A 11 -14.24 24.12 -3.97
C ALA A 11 -15.04 23.46 -5.12
N PRO A 12 -15.71 24.21 -6.04
CA PRO A 12 -16.41 23.60 -7.15
C PRO A 12 -15.48 22.91 -8.14
N ILE A 13 -14.21 23.36 -8.30
CA ILE A 13 -13.23 22.66 -9.14
C ILE A 13 -12.86 21.31 -8.52
N CYS A 14 -12.61 21.24 -7.21
CA CYS A 14 -12.36 19.98 -6.52
C CYS A 14 -13.58 19.04 -6.57
N PHE A 15 -14.79 19.58 -6.39
CA PHE A 15 -16.01 18.79 -6.50
C PHE A 15 -16.24 18.30 -7.94
N LEU A 16 -15.99 19.15 -8.94
CA LEU A 16 -16.04 18.76 -10.35
C LEU A 16 -15.02 17.67 -10.66
N LEU A 17 -13.77 17.80 -10.18
CA LEU A 17 -12.74 16.77 -10.35
C LEU A 17 -13.19 15.44 -9.72
N LEU A 18 -13.76 15.47 -8.51
CA LEU A 18 -14.28 14.29 -7.84
C LEU A 18 -15.46 13.65 -8.60
N LEU A 19 -16.38 14.46 -9.12
CA LEU A 19 -17.48 13.98 -9.97
C LEU A 19 -16.98 13.38 -11.29
N LEU A 20 -16.01 14.03 -11.93
CA LEU A 20 -15.37 13.54 -13.15
C LEU A 20 -14.67 12.21 -12.91
N LEU A 21 -13.93 12.08 -11.80
CA LEU A 21 -13.30 10.83 -11.42
C LEU A 21 -14.29 9.75 -11.03
N ASN A 22 -15.46 10.07 -10.47
CA ASN A 22 -16.49 9.09 -10.15
C ASN A 22 -17.19 8.55 -11.42
N HIS A 23 -17.58 9.43 -12.35
CA HIS A 23 -18.36 9.03 -13.52
C HIS A 23 -17.53 8.62 -14.74
N TYR A 24 -16.33 9.19 -14.89
CA TYR A 24 -15.52 9.08 -16.11
C TYR A 24 -14.08 8.61 -15.84
N THR A 25 -13.84 7.86 -14.76
CA THR A 25 -12.49 7.37 -14.39
C THR A 25 -11.80 6.70 -15.56
N LYS A 26 -12.52 5.82 -16.25
CA LYS A 26 -12.00 5.03 -17.37
C LYS A 26 -11.51 5.95 -18.49
N GLN A 27 -12.34 6.89 -18.92
CA GLN A 27 -11.99 7.83 -19.98
C GLN A 27 -10.80 8.71 -19.56
N ILE A 28 -10.81 9.24 -18.34
CA ILE A 28 -9.76 10.13 -17.82
C ILE A 28 -8.40 9.43 -17.78
N VAL A 29 -8.34 8.19 -17.26
CA VAL A 29 -7.08 7.43 -17.19
C VAL A 29 -6.57 7.11 -18.60
N TYR A 30 -7.42 6.62 -19.50
CA TYR A 30 -6.97 6.33 -20.87
C TYR A 30 -6.57 7.57 -21.67
N ILE A 31 -7.23 8.71 -21.47
CA ILE A 31 -6.87 9.98 -22.12
C ILE A 31 -5.54 10.51 -21.56
N SER A 32 -5.30 10.36 -20.25
CA SER A 32 -4.09 10.86 -19.60
C SER A 32 -2.83 10.03 -19.90
N LEU A 33 -2.96 8.72 -20.14
CA LEU A 33 -1.82 7.82 -20.44
C LEU A 33 -0.93 8.31 -21.61
N PRO A 34 -1.46 8.70 -22.79
CA PRO A 34 -0.66 9.30 -23.86
C PRO A 34 0.07 10.58 -23.44
N PHE A 35 -0.52 11.41 -22.58
CA PHE A 35 0.13 12.64 -22.13
C PHE A 35 1.39 12.38 -21.31
N PHE A 36 1.46 11.26 -20.56
CA PHE A 36 2.70 10.85 -19.87
C PHE A 36 3.85 10.53 -20.81
N VAL A 37 3.56 10.22 -22.08
CA VAL A 37 4.56 9.97 -23.11
C VAL A 37 4.86 11.25 -23.87
N VAL A 38 3.82 11.98 -24.29
CA VAL A 38 3.95 13.18 -25.13
C VAL A 38 4.65 14.33 -24.38
N ILE A 39 4.33 14.56 -23.11
CA ILE A 39 4.87 15.70 -22.35
C ILE A 39 6.39 15.59 -22.16
N PRO A 40 6.96 14.46 -21.68
CA PRO A 40 8.41 14.30 -21.60
C PRO A 40 9.10 14.38 -22.96
N ILE A 41 8.50 13.84 -24.03
CA ILE A 41 9.05 13.97 -25.39
C ILE A 41 9.13 15.46 -25.77
N PHE A 42 8.05 16.21 -25.56
CA PHE A 42 8.01 17.63 -25.86
C PHE A 42 9.09 18.40 -25.10
N PHE A 43 9.21 18.21 -23.79
CA PHE A 43 10.24 18.89 -22.99
C PHE A 43 11.67 18.48 -23.37
N ASN A 44 11.89 17.21 -23.70
CA ASN A 44 13.20 16.71 -24.14
C ASN A 44 13.63 17.35 -25.46
N VAL A 45 12.73 17.37 -26.45
CA VAL A 45 12.97 18.01 -27.76
C VAL A 45 13.12 19.52 -27.60
N TYR A 46 12.25 20.16 -26.80
CA TYR A 46 12.33 21.59 -26.53
C TYR A 46 13.67 21.97 -25.89
N TRP A 47 14.11 21.23 -24.86
CA TRP A 47 15.39 21.48 -24.21
C TRP A 47 16.56 21.33 -25.18
N PHE A 48 16.55 20.29 -26.03
CA PHE A 48 17.58 20.09 -27.05
C PHE A 48 17.64 21.25 -28.06
N VAL A 49 16.48 21.68 -28.58
CA VAL A 49 16.39 22.80 -29.54
C VAL A 49 16.80 24.11 -28.87
N ALA A 50 16.23 24.44 -27.71
CA ALA A 50 16.52 25.66 -26.98
C ALA A 50 18.00 25.78 -26.61
N CYS A 51 18.62 24.67 -26.17
CA CYS A 51 20.04 24.65 -25.83
C CYS A 51 20.96 24.70 -27.07
N THR A 52 20.48 24.27 -28.24
CA THR A 52 21.23 24.35 -29.49
C THR A 52 21.18 25.75 -30.11
N VAL A 53 20.08 26.47 -29.94
CA VAL A 53 19.92 27.85 -30.43
C VAL A 53 20.56 28.86 -29.50
N SER A 54 20.52 28.64 -28.18
CA SER A 54 21.10 29.55 -27.20
C SER A 54 22.63 29.40 -27.12
N SER A 55 23.36 30.45 -27.49
CA SER A 55 24.83 30.48 -27.41
C SER A 55 25.36 30.18 -26.00
N SER A 56 24.71 30.74 -24.97
CA SER A 56 25.09 30.51 -23.57
C SER A 56 24.97 29.04 -23.15
N CYS A 57 23.96 28.32 -23.63
CA CYS A 57 23.80 26.90 -23.31
C CYS A 57 24.72 26.04 -24.17
N SER A 58 24.97 26.47 -25.41
CA SER A 58 25.74 25.69 -26.35
C SER A 58 27.22 25.60 -25.99
N ASP A 59 27.75 26.65 -25.38
CA ASP A 59 29.15 26.71 -24.96
C ASP A 59 29.42 25.87 -23.70
N VAL A 60 28.42 25.73 -22.81
CA VAL A 60 28.52 24.97 -21.57
C VAL A 60 28.39 23.47 -21.81
N PHE A 61 27.49 23.04 -22.70
CA PHE A 61 27.20 21.63 -22.95
C PHE A 61 27.65 21.23 -24.36
N PRO A 62 28.69 20.39 -24.53
CA PRO A 62 29.12 19.91 -25.83
C PRO A 62 27.97 19.19 -26.58
N LEU A 63 27.98 19.27 -27.91
CA LEU A 63 26.95 18.65 -28.76
C LEU A 63 26.76 17.14 -28.49
N VAL A 64 27.86 16.43 -28.23
CA VAL A 64 27.83 15.00 -27.88
C VAL A 64 27.02 14.74 -26.61
N TYR A 65 27.19 15.57 -25.57
CA TYR A 65 26.44 15.44 -24.33
C TYR A 65 24.93 15.67 -24.54
N ARG A 66 24.55 16.65 -25.36
CA ARG A 66 23.14 16.93 -25.67
C ARG A 66 22.46 15.78 -26.42
N ILE A 67 23.16 15.17 -27.40
CA ILE A 67 22.66 13.98 -28.10
C ILE A 67 22.53 12.80 -27.14
N LEU A 68 23.51 12.60 -26.25
CA LEU A 68 23.47 11.52 -25.26
C LEU A 68 22.26 11.67 -24.35
N VAL A 69 22.01 12.87 -23.80
CA VAL A 69 20.84 13.16 -22.97
C VAL A 69 19.53 12.92 -23.76
N LEU A 70 19.45 13.40 -25.00
CA LEU A 70 18.28 13.21 -25.85
C LEU A 70 17.93 11.72 -26.02
N VAL A 71 18.92 10.91 -26.41
CA VAL A 71 18.78 9.45 -26.61
C VAL A 71 18.45 8.74 -25.31
N PHE A 72 19.13 9.08 -24.21
CA PHE A 72 18.89 8.50 -22.89
C PHE A 72 17.44 8.73 -22.44
N VAL A 73 16.92 9.95 -22.58
CA VAL A 73 15.54 10.26 -22.21
C VAL A 73 14.54 9.52 -23.10
N PHE A 74 14.79 9.39 -24.41
CA PHE A 74 13.93 8.58 -25.29
C PHE A 74 13.94 7.09 -24.92
N LEU A 75 15.09 6.55 -24.51
CA LEU A 75 15.21 5.18 -24.04
C LEU A 75 14.35 4.98 -22.78
N VAL A 76 14.47 5.89 -21.79
CA VAL A 76 13.65 5.85 -20.57
C VAL A 76 12.15 5.89 -20.89
N ILE A 77 11.72 6.75 -21.83
CA ILE A 77 10.33 6.82 -22.28
C ILE A 77 9.90 5.50 -22.93
N GLY A 78 10.75 4.91 -23.78
CA GLY A 78 10.48 3.61 -24.41
C GLY A 78 10.30 2.49 -23.37
N VAL A 79 11.12 2.48 -22.31
CA VAL A 79 10.97 1.53 -21.19
C VAL A 79 9.67 1.74 -20.44
N ILE A 80 9.27 2.99 -20.16
CA ILE A 80 7.99 3.30 -19.50
C ILE A 80 6.82 2.81 -20.34
N VAL A 81 6.82 3.07 -21.65
CA VAL A 81 5.78 2.59 -22.56
C VAL A 81 5.73 1.07 -22.59
N TRP A 82 6.88 0.40 -22.66
CA TRP A 82 6.95 -1.05 -22.61
C TRP A 82 6.37 -1.61 -21.30
N ILE A 83 6.68 -1.00 -20.15
CA ILE A 83 6.11 -1.36 -18.85
C ILE A 83 4.58 -1.25 -18.86
N PHE A 84 4.01 -0.17 -19.42
CA PHE A 84 2.56 -0.01 -19.52
C PHE A 84 1.90 -1.04 -20.43
N VAL A 85 2.52 -1.34 -21.57
CA VAL A 85 1.99 -2.34 -22.52
C VAL A 85 2.00 -3.74 -21.90
N VAL A 86 3.10 -4.14 -21.25
CA VAL A 86 3.22 -5.45 -20.60
C VAL A 86 2.24 -5.59 -19.44
N ASN A 87 2.00 -4.51 -18.68
CA ASN A 87 1.16 -4.53 -17.48
C ASN A 87 -0.25 -3.96 -17.71
N TRP A 88 -0.79 -4.05 -18.93
CA TRP A 88 -2.11 -3.48 -19.26
C TRP A 88 -3.23 -3.93 -18.32
N HIS A 89 -3.21 -5.18 -17.89
CA HIS A 89 -4.18 -5.71 -16.92
C HIS A 89 -4.14 -4.98 -15.56
N ARG A 90 -2.96 -4.50 -15.13
CA ARG A 90 -2.82 -3.71 -13.88
C ARG A 90 -3.38 -2.30 -14.04
N ILE A 91 -3.38 -1.75 -15.24
CA ILE A 91 -4.00 -0.45 -15.53
C ILE A 91 -5.51 -0.55 -15.33
N GLU A 92 -6.14 -1.62 -15.82
CA GLU A 92 -7.58 -1.86 -15.62
C GLU A 92 -7.94 -1.97 -14.13
N LEU A 93 -7.14 -2.71 -13.36
CA LEU A 93 -7.29 -2.75 -11.90
C LEU A 93 -7.18 -1.36 -11.27
N THR A 94 -6.19 -0.56 -11.70
CA THR A 94 -5.98 0.81 -11.20
C THR A 94 -7.20 1.70 -11.49
N VAL A 95 -7.80 1.59 -12.69
CA VAL A 95 -9.01 2.34 -13.06
C VAL A 95 -10.17 2.00 -12.13
N MET A 96 -10.40 0.71 -11.85
CA MET A 96 -11.47 0.28 -10.95
C MET A 96 -11.25 0.82 -9.53
N ILE A 97 -10.02 0.72 -9.00
CA ILE A 97 -9.69 1.20 -7.66
C ILE A 97 -9.88 2.71 -7.54
N ILE A 98 -9.42 3.49 -8.52
CA ILE A 98 -9.62 4.96 -8.51
C ILE A 98 -11.11 5.31 -8.54
N GLY A 99 -11.92 4.57 -9.30
CA GLY A 99 -13.37 4.77 -9.35
C GLY A 99 -14.02 4.52 -7.99
N VAL A 100 -13.73 3.38 -7.36
CA VAL A 100 -14.24 3.03 -6.03
C VAL A 100 -13.74 4.01 -4.96
N ALA A 101 -12.47 4.41 -5.01
CA ALA A 101 -11.89 5.40 -4.10
C ALA A 101 -12.58 6.78 -4.22
N SER A 102 -12.90 7.20 -5.45
CA SER A 102 -13.60 8.45 -5.71
C SER A 102 -15.04 8.41 -5.17
N ASP A 103 -15.75 7.29 -5.34
CA ASP A 103 -17.08 7.11 -4.76
C ASP A 103 -17.03 7.09 -3.22
N ALA A 104 -16.09 6.33 -2.63
CA ALA A 104 -15.87 6.27 -1.19
C ALA A 104 -15.61 7.66 -0.57
N LEU A 105 -14.79 8.46 -1.23
CA LEU A 105 -14.49 9.83 -0.82
C LEU A 105 -15.72 10.75 -0.99
N SER A 106 -16.51 10.56 -2.05
CA SER A 106 -17.76 11.31 -2.28
C SER A 106 -18.80 11.12 -1.17
N LYS A 107 -18.84 9.94 -0.55
CA LYS A 107 -19.74 9.64 0.57
C LYS A 107 -19.20 10.13 1.92
N ASN A 108 -17.90 10.40 2.02
CA ASN A 108 -17.21 10.78 3.26
C ASN A 108 -16.53 12.15 3.17
N LEU A 109 -17.20 13.16 2.58
CA LEU A 109 -16.66 14.52 2.40
C LEU A 109 -16.23 15.21 3.71
N GLY A 110 -16.71 14.74 4.87
CA GLY A 110 -16.26 15.23 6.18
C GLY A 110 -14.75 15.11 6.42
N LEU A 111 -14.05 14.23 5.69
CA LEU A 111 -12.59 14.11 5.74
C LEU A 111 -11.89 15.42 5.33
N PHE A 112 -12.43 16.18 4.38
CA PHE A 112 -11.87 17.47 3.96
C PHE A 112 -11.89 18.54 5.05
N VAL A 113 -12.74 18.38 6.07
CA VAL A 113 -12.79 19.27 7.24
C VAL A 113 -11.97 18.69 8.40
N ALA A 114 -12.05 17.37 8.62
CA ALA A 114 -11.37 16.71 9.72
C ALA A 114 -9.83 16.80 9.61
N LEU A 115 -9.27 16.60 8.42
CA LEU A 115 -7.82 16.56 8.23
C LEU A 115 -7.15 17.93 8.43
N PRO A 116 -7.64 19.04 7.84
CA PRO A 116 -7.10 20.37 8.13
C PRO A 116 -7.27 20.77 9.59
N LEU A 117 -8.36 20.34 10.24
CA LEU A 117 -8.56 20.59 11.68
C LEU A 117 -7.48 19.89 12.51
N LEU A 118 -7.09 18.66 12.17
CA LEU A 118 -5.97 17.97 12.81
C LEU A 118 -4.65 18.72 12.60
N THR A 119 -4.39 19.21 11.38
CA THR A 119 -3.21 20.05 11.09
C THR A 119 -3.24 21.36 11.90
N LEU A 120 -4.40 22.00 12.03
CA LEU A 120 -4.55 23.21 12.83
C LEU A 120 -4.26 22.95 14.32
N CYS A 121 -4.72 21.83 14.86
CA CYS A 121 -4.39 21.41 16.22
C CYS A 121 -2.88 21.23 16.42
N LEU A 122 -2.16 20.69 15.42
CA LEU A 122 -0.69 20.59 15.47
C LEU A 122 -0.02 21.98 15.49
N VAL A 123 -0.52 22.92 14.69
CA VAL A 123 0.00 24.31 14.69
C VAL A 123 -0.20 24.97 16.05
N VAL A 124 -1.37 24.78 16.67
CA VAL A 124 -1.65 25.26 18.04
C VAL A 124 -0.70 24.61 19.05
N TYR A 125 -0.41 23.31 18.91
CA TYR A 125 0.57 22.61 19.73
C TYR A 125 2.00 23.16 19.59
N TYR A 126 2.38 23.66 18.40
CA TYR A 126 3.71 24.27 18.18
C TYR A 126 3.87 25.66 18.76
N ALA A 127 2.79 26.43 18.89
CA ALA A 127 2.84 27.80 19.41
C ALA A 127 3.64 27.94 20.72
N PRO A 128 3.39 27.16 21.80
CA PRO A 128 4.16 27.27 23.03
C PRO A 128 5.64 26.88 22.87
N ILE A 129 5.96 25.90 22.02
CA ILE A 129 7.34 25.45 21.76
C ILE A 129 8.13 26.58 21.08
N ILE A 130 7.55 27.20 20.06
CA ILE A 130 8.18 28.31 19.33
C ILE A 130 8.34 29.53 20.24
N VAL A 131 7.33 29.87 21.03
CA VAL A 131 7.40 30.97 22.01
C VAL A 131 8.56 30.74 22.98
N PHE A 132 8.69 29.54 23.54
CA PHE A 132 9.78 29.23 24.46
C PHE A 132 11.15 29.21 23.74
N LEU A 133 11.24 28.76 22.48
CA LEU A 133 12.45 28.85 21.66
C LEU A 133 12.93 30.30 21.47
N VAL A 134 11.99 31.23 21.25
CA VAL A 134 12.30 32.66 21.14
C VAL A 134 12.78 33.22 22.48
N PHE A 135 12.07 32.92 23.58
CA PHE A 135 12.46 33.42 24.91
C PHE A 135 13.79 32.84 25.40
N SER A 136 14.10 31.58 25.10
CA SER A 136 15.38 30.96 25.48
C SER A 136 16.58 31.64 24.81
N ARG A 137 16.43 32.28 23.63
CA ARG A 137 17.51 33.05 22.98
C ARG A 137 17.96 34.26 23.81
N HIS A 138 17.06 34.82 24.61
CA HIS A 138 17.34 35.95 25.50
C HIS A 138 18.02 35.52 26.80
N ASN A 139 18.18 34.22 27.07
CA ASN A 139 18.95 33.72 28.20
C ASN A 139 20.42 33.56 27.81
N GLY A 140 21.25 34.46 28.34
CA GLY A 140 22.69 34.46 28.10
C GLY A 140 23.38 35.54 28.90
N LYS A 141 24.70 35.58 28.77
CA LYS A 141 25.56 36.58 29.42
C LYS A 141 26.48 37.21 28.39
N ILE A 142 26.81 38.47 28.60
CA ILE A 142 27.79 39.18 27.78
C ILE A 142 29.18 38.73 28.23
N VAL A 143 29.95 38.13 27.33
CA VAL A 143 31.30 37.63 27.61
C VAL A 143 32.29 38.37 26.71
N PRO A 144 33.43 38.85 27.23
CA PRO A 144 34.47 39.42 26.38
C PRO A 144 35.08 38.34 25.49
N LYS A 145 35.17 38.61 24.19
CA LYS A 145 35.81 37.77 23.17
C LYS A 145 37.01 38.52 22.60
N GLU A 146 38.17 37.89 22.66
CA GLU A 146 39.41 38.45 22.12
C GLU A 146 39.39 38.39 20.59
N SER A 147 39.67 39.52 19.95
CA SER A 147 39.81 39.68 18.50
C SER A 147 41.18 40.28 18.19
N SER A 148 41.66 40.13 16.96
CA SER A 148 42.97 40.62 16.50
C SER A 148 43.16 42.15 16.63
N ALA A 149 42.09 42.91 16.91
CA ALA A 149 42.12 44.35 17.16
C ALA A 149 41.65 44.79 18.57
N GLY A 150 41.44 43.86 19.51
CA GLY A 150 41.05 44.16 20.91
C GLY A 150 39.96 43.24 21.49
N TYR A 151 39.45 43.57 22.69
CA TYR A 151 38.35 42.84 23.33
C TYR A 151 36.99 43.33 22.80
N ALA A 152 36.21 42.44 22.18
CA ALA A 152 34.84 42.70 21.75
C ALA A 152 33.84 42.00 22.67
N CYS A 153 32.79 42.68 23.12
CA CYS A 153 31.72 42.05 23.90
C CYS A 153 30.80 41.26 22.97
N VAL A 154 30.68 39.94 23.17
CA VAL A 154 29.80 39.09 22.37
C VAL A 154 28.76 38.44 23.27
N TRP A 155 27.51 38.40 22.79
CA TRP A 155 26.43 37.70 23.47
C TRP A 155 26.67 36.19 23.43
N LYS A 156 26.82 35.55 24.59
CA LYS A 156 26.97 34.10 24.72
C LYS A 156 25.73 33.52 25.40
N GLN A 157 25.05 32.62 24.70
CA GLN A 157 23.89 31.88 25.23
C GLN A 157 24.33 30.95 26.36
N ASP A 158 23.42 30.66 27.29
CA ASP A 158 23.65 29.66 28.33
C ASP A 158 23.78 28.25 27.74
N SER A 159 24.53 27.37 28.42
CA SER A 159 24.90 26.04 27.93
C SER A 159 23.72 25.10 27.64
N TRP A 160 22.57 25.31 28.29
CA TRP A 160 21.36 24.50 28.10
C TRP A 160 20.56 24.90 26.85
N VAL A 161 20.75 26.14 26.34
CA VAL A 161 19.94 26.68 25.23
C VAL A 161 20.13 25.86 23.95
N PRO A 162 21.35 25.50 23.50
CA PRO A 162 21.52 24.65 22.31
C PRO A 162 20.90 23.25 22.46
N ALA A 163 20.98 22.65 23.66
CA ALA A 163 20.38 21.34 23.93
C ALA A 163 18.84 21.41 23.85
N TYR A 164 18.25 22.49 24.39
CA TYR A 164 16.83 22.74 24.26
C TYR A 164 16.40 22.91 22.79
N TYR A 165 17.18 23.65 21.98
CA TYR A 165 16.90 23.81 20.54
C TYR A 165 16.86 22.46 19.82
N ALA A 166 17.84 21.60 20.07
CA ALA A 166 17.88 20.27 19.47
C ALA A 166 16.65 19.43 19.87
N LEU A 167 16.28 19.42 21.15
CA LEU A 167 15.10 18.70 21.64
C LEU A 167 13.79 19.26 21.09
N ALA A 168 13.66 20.59 20.98
CA ALA A 168 12.47 21.24 20.42
C ALA A 168 12.32 20.93 18.93
N ILE A 169 13.40 20.99 18.16
CA ILE A 169 13.39 20.62 16.73
C ILE A 169 13.03 19.15 16.57
N LEU A 170 13.62 18.26 17.38
CA LEU A 170 13.33 16.83 17.34
C LEU A 170 11.86 16.53 17.67
N THR A 171 11.32 17.14 18.72
CA THR A 171 9.91 16.95 19.11
C THR A 171 8.93 17.53 18.09
N MET A 172 9.24 18.68 17.49
CA MET A 172 8.45 19.23 16.37
C MET A 172 8.50 18.30 15.15
N LEU A 173 9.68 17.83 14.73
CA LEU A 173 9.80 16.91 13.60
C LEU A 173 9.04 15.59 13.83
N TRP A 174 9.16 15.02 15.03
CA TRP A 174 8.47 13.78 15.37
C TRP A 174 6.95 13.95 15.44
N SER A 175 6.46 15.00 16.10
CA SER A 175 5.01 15.27 16.15
C SER A 175 4.41 15.57 14.78
N LEU A 176 5.18 16.16 13.84
CA LEU A 176 4.76 16.34 12.46
C LEU A 176 4.54 15.00 11.76
N THR A 177 5.50 14.08 11.88
CA THR A 177 5.36 12.75 11.27
C THR A 177 4.23 11.95 11.91
N VAL A 178 4.08 12.02 13.24
CA VAL A 178 2.94 11.41 13.95
C VAL A 178 1.60 11.96 13.46
N MET A 179 1.51 13.26 13.20
CA MET A 179 0.27 13.85 12.68
C MET A 179 -0.06 13.39 11.26
N ILE A 180 0.95 13.28 10.38
CA ILE A 180 0.77 12.74 9.03
C ILE A 180 0.26 11.30 9.11
N GLU A 181 0.89 10.44 9.92
CA GLU A 181 0.46 9.06 10.11
C GLU A 181 -0.93 8.96 10.75
N ALA A 182 -1.28 9.87 11.67
CA ALA A 182 -2.61 9.95 12.26
C ALA A 182 -3.68 10.30 11.22
N GLN A 183 -3.38 11.21 10.28
CA GLN A 183 -4.26 11.54 9.16
C GLN A 183 -4.50 10.33 8.26
N VAL A 184 -3.43 9.62 7.89
CA VAL A 184 -3.51 8.39 7.08
C VAL A 184 -4.35 7.33 7.81
N TYR A 185 -4.12 7.13 9.11
CA TYR A 185 -4.91 6.20 9.93
C TYR A 185 -6.41 6.56 9.94
N VAL A 186 -6.75 7.85 10.10
CA VAL A 186 -8.15 8.31 10.13
C VAL A 186 -8.84 8.12 8.77
N ILE A 187 -8.14 8.41 7.67
CA ILE A 187 -8.64 8.16 6.31
C ILE A 187 -8.90 6.66 6.16
N SER A 188 -7.89 5.83 6.44
CA SER A 188 -7.97 4.39 6.26
C SER A 188 -9.06 3.74 7.10
N GLY A 189 -9.19 4.10 8.39
CA GLY A 189 -10.26 3.57 9.24
C GLY A 189 -11.66 3.99 8.78
N THR A 190 -11.81 5.21 8.25
CA THR A 190 -13.10 5.71 7.75
C THR A 190 -13.52 4.99 6.47
N ILE A 191 -12.59 4.84 5.53
CA ILE A 191 -12.84 4.18 4.24
C ILE A 191 -13.05 2.67 4.43
N ALA A 192 -12.30 2.02 5.31
CA ALA A 192 -12.48 0.61 5.62
C ALA A 192 -13.88 0.31 6.18
N GLN A 193 -14.37 1.16 7.09
CA GLN A 193 -15.73 1.03 7.61
C GLN A 193 -16.77 1.20 6.50
N TRP A 194 -16.58 2.13 5.57
CA TRP A 194 -17.46 2.28 4.42
C TRP A 194 -17.40 1.06 3.48
N TYR A 195 -16.20 0.59 3.14
CA TYR A 195 -15.96 -0.51 2.21
C TYR A 195 -16.56 -1.84 2.69
N PHE A 196 -16.45 -2.15 3.99
CA PHE A 196 -16.96 -3.40 4.56
C PHE A 196 -18.40 -3.33 5.10
N THR A 197 -19.05 -2.17 5.04
CA THR A 197 -20.46 -2.04 5.48
C THR A 197 -21.41 -2.37 4.35
N LYS A 198 -22.46 -3.15 4.65
CA LYS A 198 -23.54 -3.45 3.69
C LYS A 198 -24.27 -2.17 3.27
N GLU A 199 -24.60 -2.08 1.98
CA GLU A 199 -25.09 -0.88 1.27
C GLU A 199 -26.24 -0.12 1.99
N ASP A 200 -27.08 -0.80 2.80
CA ASP A 200 -28.25 -0.22 3.45
C ASP A 200 -27.98 0.52 4.78
N SER A 201 -26.76 0.48 5.33
CA SER A 201 -26.49 1.06 6.67
C SER A 201 -25.21 1.90 6.74
N ALA A 202 -25.14 2.96 5.91
CA ALA A 202 -24.03 3.90 5.95
C ALA A 202 -23.76 4.43 7.39
N PRO A 203 -22.55 4.20 7.95
CA PRO A 203 -22.26 4.52 9.33
C PRO A 203 -22.22 6.04 9.57
N LYS A 204 -23.23 6.58 10.28
CA LYS A 204 -23.39 8.03 10.54
C LYS A 204 -22.27 8.69 11.37
N ARG A 205 -21.25 7.95 11.84
CA ARG A 205 -20.18 8.45 12.72
C ARG A 205 -18.80 7.83 12.46
N SER A 206 -18.54 7.35 11.24
CA SER A 206 -17.29 6.68 10.88
C SER A 206 -16.04 7.50 11.24
N ILE A 207 -15.98 8.76 10.79
CA ILE A 207 -14.85 9.67 11.05
C ILE A 207 -14.59 9.85 12.55
N ARG A 208 -15.65 10.03 13.35
CA ARG A 208 -15.51 10.21 14.81
C ARG A 208 -14.98 8.95 15.49
N SER A 209 -15.42 7.78 15.02
CA SER A 209 -14.91 6.50 15.53
C SER A 209 -13.44 6.34 15.18
N SER A 210 -13.05 6.60 13.93
CA SER A 210 -11.67 6.52 13.46
C SER A 210 -10.74 7.48 14.23
N LEU A 211 -11.18 8.73 14.47
CA LEU A 211 -10.46 9.69 15.31
C LEU A 211 -10.29 9.19 16.75
N ARG A 212 -11.35 8.64 17.36
CA ARG A 212 -11.28 8.09 18.72
C ARG A 212 -10.31 6.90 18.80
N ASN A 213 -10.26 6.08 17.76
CA ASN A 213 -9.35 4.94 17.71
C ASN A 213 -7.89 5.38 17.52
N ALA A 214 -7.66 6.33 16.61
CA ALA A 214 -6.33 6.89 16.32
C ALA A 214 -5.68 7.52 17.56
N PHE A 215 -6.41 8.35 18.29
CA PHE A 215 -5.91 9.03 19.49
C PHE A 215 -6.18 8.29 20.80
N GLY A 216 -6.84 7.12 20.74
CA GLY A 216 -7.13 6.28 21.89
C GLY A 216 -6.31 4.99 21.87
N PRO A 217 -6.94 3.82 21.63
CA PRO A 217 -6.29 2.52 21.72
C PRO A 217 -5.10 2.34 20.76
N SER A 218 -5.15 2.94 19.57
CA SER A 218 -4.12 2.76 18.54
C SER A 218 -3.07 3.88 18.50
N SER A 219 -3.11 4.81 19.45
CA SER A 219 -2.16 5.93 19.53
C SER A 219 -0.70 5.48 19.61
N GLY A 220 -0.42 4.37 20.31
CA GLY A 220 0.93 3.78 20.36
C GLY A 220 1.44 3.33 19.00
N THR A 221 0.59 2.69 18.19
CA THR A 221 0.93 2.26 16.82
C THR A 221 1.23 3.45 15.92
N VAL A 222 0.41 4.51 15.99
CA VAL A 222 0.60 5.75 15.21
C VAL A 222 1.87 6.47 15.63
N CYS A 223 2.14 6.60 16.93
CA CYS A 223 3.34 7.23 17.46
C CYS A 223 4.63 6.48 17.08
N LEU A 224 4.60 5.14 17.13
CA LEU A 224 5.73 4.29 16.75
C LEU A 224 6.02 4.40 15.26
N SER A 225 4.99 4.38 14.41
CA SER A 225 5.12 4.57 12.97
C SER A 225 5.70 5.96 12.63
N GLY A 226 5.17 7.02 13.24
CA GLY A 226 5.71 8.37 13.08
C GLY A 226 7.16 8.51 13.56
N LEU A 227 7.54 7.81 14.64
CA LEU A 227 8.93 7.76 15.12
C LEU A 227 9.83 7.05 14.10
N LEU A 228 9.39 5.92 13.54
CA LEU A 228 10.15 5.17 12.54
C LEU A 228 10.45 6.04 11.31
N ILE A 229 9.44 6.73 10.76
CA ILE A 229 9.64 7.65 9.64
C ILE A 229 10.57 8.81 10.03
N CYS A 230 10.42 9.35 11.24
CA CYS A 230 11.31 10.42 11.71
C CYS A 230 12.78 9.95 11.73
N VAL A 231 13.04 8.76 12.28
CA VAL A 231 14.39 8.15 12.30
C VAL A 231 14.89 7.90 10.88
N VAL A 232 14.08 7.32 10.00
CA VAL A 232 14.45 7.06 8.60
C VAL A 232 14.84 8.36 7.88
N ARG A 233 14.05 9.43 8.06
CA ARG A 233 14.34 10.74 7.47
C ARG A 233 15.63 11.37 8.04
N MET A 234 15.85 11.24 9.35
CA MET A 234 17.08 11.74 9.99
C MET A 234 18.32 11.00 9.50
N VAL A 235 18.26 9.66 9.39
CA VAL A 235 19.35 8.84 8.87
C VAL A 235 19.63 9.20 7.41
N ARG A 236 18.59 9.33 6.57
CA ARG A 236 18.73 9.76 5.17
C ARG A 236 19.43 11.12 5.07
N ALA A 237 19.00 12.10 5.86
CA ALA A 237 19.61 13.43 5.90
C ALA A 237 21.07 13.38 6.36
N ALA A 238 21.41 12.57 7.37
CA ALA A 238 22.78 12.42 7.86
C ALA A 238 23.69 11.75 6.81
N VAL A 239 23.23 10.68 6.17
CA VAL A 239 23.94 9.98 5.09
C VAL A 239 24.19 10.91 3.91
N ASP A 240 23.22 11.75 3.56
CA ASP A 240 23.35 12.71 2.46
C ASP A 240 24.24 13.92 2.83
N SER A 241 24.33 14.28 4.12
CA SER A 241 25.15 15.40 4.63
C SER A 241 26.62 15.06 4.86
N ALA A 242 26.96 13.78 5.12
CA ALA A 242 28.34 13.29 5.23
C ALA A 242 29.17 13.42 3.93
N ARG A 243 28.57 14.02 2.89
CA ARG A 243 29.14 14.35 1.59
C ARG A 243 30.33 15.32 1.63
N GLN A 244 30.47 16.14 2.66
CA GLN A 244 31.22 17.38 2.52
C GLN A 244 32.72 17.29 2.80
N GLU A 245 33.24 16.18 3.33
CA GLU A 245 34.65 16.08 3.74
C GLU A 245 35.49 14.94 3.11
N ASP A 246 34.90 13.96 2.41
CA ASP A 246 35.67 12.79 1.95
C ASP A 246 35.70 12.55 0.43
N ILE A 247 36.89 12.13 -0.02
CA ILE A 247 37.25 11.68 -1.38
C ILE A 247 36.20 10.67 -1.90
N PRO A 248 35.76 10.76 -3.17
CA PRO A 248 34.74 9.87 -3.72
C PRO A 248 35.27 8.44 -3.90
N GLY A 249 35.24 7.65 -2.83
CA GLY A 249 35.42 6.20 -2.89
C GLY A 249 34.18 5.53 -3.48
N MET A 250 34.36 4.71 -4.51
CA MET A 250 33.29 3.91 -5.13
C MET A 250 32.50 3.08 -4.10
N VAL A 251 33.15 2.65 -3.02
CA VAL A 251 32.53 1.91 -1.91
C VAL A 251 31.54 2.77 -1.12
N ASN A 252 31.85 4.05 -0.87
CA ASN A 252 30.94 4.96 -0.16
C ASN A 252 29.68 5.26 -0.99
N LEU A 253 29.84 5.38 -2.31
CA LEU A 253 28.70 5.53 -3.23
C LEU A 253 27.78 4.31 -3.23
N MET A 254 28.35 3.10 -3.28
CA MET A 254 27.59 1.85 -3.23
C MET A 254 26.85 1.68 -1.90
N LEU A 255 27.54 1.91 -0.77
CA LEU A 255 26.94 1.84 0.56
C LEU A 255 25.76 2.81 0.70
N ARG A 256 25.90 4.04 0.20
CA ARG A 256 24.83 5.05 0.20
C ARG A 256 23.62 4.63 -0.64
N CYS A 257 23.86 4.07 -1.82
CA CYS A 257 22.78 3.54 -2.65
C CYS A 257 22.01 2.44 -1.91
N CYS A 258 22.73 1.50 -1.28
CA CYS A 258 22.14 0.42 -0.49
C CYS A 258 21.35 0.93 0.72
N VAL A 259 21.90 1.88 1.48
CA VAL A 259 21.21 2.47 2.64
C VAL A 259 19.97 3.23 2.20
N ASN A 260 20.07 4.06 1.15
CA ASN A 260 18.91 4.80 0.64
C ASN A 260 17.83 3.88 0.08
N ALA A 261 18.21 2.78 -0.58
CA ALA A 261 17.26 1.76 -1.03
C ALA A 261 16.57 1.07 0.15
N LEU A 262 17.32 0.67 1.18
CA LEU A 262 16.77 0.06 2.39
C LEU A 262 15.81 1.01 3.12
N LEU A 263 16.20 2.26 3.32
CA LEU A 263 15.37 3.28 3.95
C LEU A 263 14.09 3.54 3.14
N SER A 264 14.17 3.52 1.81
CA SER A 264 12.99 3.68 0.93
C SER A 264 12.04 2.48 1.02
N ALA A 265 12.58 1.26 1.15
CA ALA A 265 11.77 0.06 1.37
C ALA A 265 11.04 0.09 2.73
N VAL A 266 11.70 0.60 3.78
CA VAL A 266 11.07 0.79 5.09
C VAL A 266 9.97 1.84 5.03
N ASP A 267 10.19 2.99 4.38
CA ASP A 267 9.17 4.02 4.18
C ASP A 267 7.95 3.45 3.43
N PHE A 268 8.19 2.70 2.35
CA PHE A 268 7.14 2.05 1.57
C PHE A 268 6.34 1.06 2.43
N LEU A 269 7.00 0.16 3.16
CA LEU A 269 6.31 -0.81 4.02
C LEU A 269 5.53 -0.13 5.15
N ASN A 270 6.08 0.92 5.77
CA ASN A 270 5.41 1.66 6.83
C ASN A 270 4.10 2.30 6.34
N LYS A 271 4.11 2.88 5.12
CA LYS A 271 2.93 3.46 4.48
C LYS A 271 1.75 2.47 4.41
N PHE A 272 1.99 1.23 3.96
CA PHE A 272 0.93 0.21 3.91
C PHE A 272 0.59 -0.34 5.30
N THR A 273 1.57 -0.38 6.21
CA THR A 273 1.41 -0.90 7.57
C THR A 273 0.41 -0.08 8.38
N ILE A 274 0.48 1.25 8.31
CA ILE A 274 -0.44 2.12 9.05
C ILE A 274 -1.87 2.00 8.52
N ASN A 275 -2.03 1.85 7.20
CA ASN A 275 -3.33 1.61 6.58
C ASN A 275 -3.93 0.28 7.05
N PHE A 276 -3.12 -0.79 7.08
CA PHE A 276 -3.53 -2.10 7.58
C PHE A 276 -3.88 -2.06 9.08
N ALA A 277 -3.10 -1.34 9.89
CA ALA A 277 -3.36 -1.14 11.31
C ALA A 277 -4.67 -0.39 11.56
N ALA A 278 -5.05 0.55 10.68
CA ALA A 278 -6.32 1.25 10.77
C ALA A 278 -7.53 0.36 10.42
N ILE A 279 -7.36 -0.57 9.47
CA ILE A 279 -8.40 -1.53 9.07
C ILE A 279 -8.62 -2.57 10.18
N THR A 280 -7.54 -3.09 10.75
CA THR A 280 -7.59 -4.25 11.67
C THR A 280 -7.63 -3.88 13.14
N GLY A 281 -7.14 -2.69 13.52
CA GLY A 281 -7.03 -2.26 14.92
C GLY A 281 -5.88 -2.92 15.69
N GLU A 282 -4.95 -3.58 15.01
CA GLU A 282 -3.87 -4.36 15.61
C GLU A 282 -2.63 -3.52 15.98
N ALA A 283 -1.74 -4.11 16.78
CA ALA A 283 -0.46 -3.50 17.10
C ALA A 283 0.44 -3.36 15.84
N TYR A 284 1.39 -2.41 15.89
CA TYR A 284 2.27 -2.11 14.76
C TYR A 284 3.01 -3.33 14.19
N CYS A 285 3.69 -4.11 15.04
CA CYS A 285 4.50 -5.25 14.58
C CYS A 285 3.66 -6.34 13.90
N THR A 286 2.47 -6.63 14.45
CA THR A 286 1.52 -7.58 13.86
C THR A 286 1.04 -7.08 12.50
N SER A 287 0.66 -5.80 12.42
CA SER A 287 0.21 -5.16 11.18
C SER A 287 1.31 -5.14 10.13
N ALA A 288 2.57 -4.88 10.51
CA ALA A 288 3.73 -4.87 9.62
C ALA A 288 4.01 -6.25 9.03
N ARG A 289 3.91 -7.31 9.86
CA ARG A 289 4.06 -8.70 9.40
C ARG A 289 2.98 -9.08 8.39
N MET A 290 1.72 -8.80 8.69
CA MET A 290 0.60 -9.08 7.78
C MET A 290 0.73 -8.30 6.47
N THR A 291 1.09 -7.01 6.56
CA THR A 291 1.34 -6.16 5.39
C THR A 291 2.49 -6.70 4.53
N TYR A 292 3.59 -7.15 5.16
CA TYR A 292 4.71 -7.74 4.44
C TYR A 292 4.30 -9.00 3.68
N GLU A 293 3.53 -9.91 4.28
CA GLU A 293 3.07 -11.13 3.60
C GLU A 293 2.13 -10.82 2.42
N LEU A 294 1.20 -9.88 2.60
CA LEU A 294 0.29 -9.43 1.53
C LEU A 294 1.06 -8.77 0.39
N LEU A 295 2.01 -7.89 0.71
CA LEU A 295 2.85 -7.23 -0.28
C LEU A 295 3.77 -8.24 -0.96
N LYS A 296 4.38 -9.20 -0.27
CA LYS A 296 5.27 -10.20 -0.88
C LYS A 296 4.60 -10.95 -2.05
N ARG A 297 3.30 -11.26 -1.93
CA ARG A 297 2.52 -11.95 -2.96
C ARG A 297 2.05 -11.01 -4.09
N ASN A 298 1.80 -9.74 -3.77
CA ASN A 298 1.15 -8.79 -4.66
C ASN A 298 1.96 -7.49 -4.91
N LEU A 299 3.27 -7.50 -4.67
CA LEU A 299 4.11 -6.29 -4.58
C LEU A 299 4.05 -5.47 -5.86
N LEU A 300 4.21 -6.15 -7.00
CA LEU A 300 4.22 -5.51 -8.31
C LEU A 300 2.91 -4.78 -8.57
N SER A 301 1.77 -5.39 -8.21
CA SER A 301 0.45 -4.77 -8.34
C SER A 301 0.32 -3.53 -7.45
N ALA A 302 0.78 -3.61 -6.20
CA ALA A 302 0.72 -2.51 -5.24
C ALA A 302 1.54 -1.31 -5.72
N VAL A 303 2.82 -1.55 -6.04
CA VAL A 303 3.74 -0.52 -6.55
C VAL A 303 3.20 0.10 -7.83
N PHE A 304 2.64 -0.72 -8.73
CA PHE A 304 2.09 -0.22 -9.99
C PHE A 304 0.88 0.68 -9.76
N VAL A 305 -0.10 0.25 -8.94
CA VAL A 305 -1.29 1.05 -8.62
C VAL A 305 -0.88 2.37 -7.96
N GLU A 306 0.00 2.35 -6.96
CA GLU A 306 0.49 3.55 -6.27
C GLU A 306 1.21 4.51 -7.24
N THR A 307 2.14 3.99 -8.04
CA THR A 307 2.92 4.82 -8.96
C THR A 307 2.03 5.41 -10.05
N VAL A 308 1.13 4.63 -10.62
CA VAL A 308 0.27 5.08 -11.71
C VAL A 308 -0.76 6.08 -11.19
N SER A 309 -1.47 5.77 -10.10
CA SER A 309 -2.48 6.67 -9.53
C SER A 309 -1.92 8.03 -9.12
N SER A 310 -0.84 8.07 -8.32
CA SER A 310 -0.24 9.33 -7.85
C SER A 310 0.26 10.21 -8.99
N ARG A 311 0.88 9.62 -10.02
CA ARG A 311 1.36 10.36 -11.20
C ARG A 311 0.20 10.86 -12.06
N LEU A 312 -0.81 10.03 -12.29
CA LEU A 312 -2.04 10.40 -13.00
C LEU A 312 -2.71 11.60 -12.34
N LEU A 313 -2.95 11.53 -11.04
CA LEU A 313 -3.62 12.57 -10.27
C LEU A 313 -2.80 13.87 -10.28
N ALA A 314 -1.50 13.81 -10.02
CA ALA A 314 -0.61 14.97 -10.11
C ALA A 314 -0.63 15.62 -11.51
N GLY A 315 -0.63 14.80 -12.58
CA GLY A 315 -0.75 15.27 -13.96
C GLY A 315 -2.08 15.99 -14.22
N ILE A 316 -3.20 15.43 -13.76
CA ILE A 316 -4.53 16.03 -13.91
C ILE A 316 -4.60 17.39 -13.19
N ALA A 317 -4.12 17.49 -11.94
CA ALA A 317 -4.11 18.76 -11.23
C ALA A 317 -3.21 19.81 -11.89
N PHE A 318 -2.05 19.40 -12.42
CA PHE A 318 -1.18 20.32 -13.15
C PHE A 318 -1.90 20.89 -14.38
N VAL A 319 -2.55 20.05 -15.19
CA VAL A 319 -3.30 20.50 -16.38
C VAL A 319 -4.48 21.40 -16.00
N LEU A 320 -5.30 20.99 -15.01
CA LEU A 320 -6.43 21.79 -14.56
C LEU A 320 -6.00 23.14 -14.00
N SER A 321 -4.92 23.17 -13.22
CA SER A 321 -4.38 24.42 -12.69
C SER A 321 -3.86 25.34 -13.80
N ALA A 322 -3.15 24.80 -14.80
CA ALA A 322 -2.66 25.58 -15.94
C ALA A 322 -3.81 26.18 -16.77
N ILE A 323 -4.86 25.40 -17.05
CA ILE A 323 -6.06 25.89 -17.75
C ILE A 323 -6.72 27.02 -16.94
N TYR A 324 -6.87 26.84 -15.63
CA TYR A 324 -7.43 27.85 -14.75
C TYR A 324 -6.62 29.15 -14.77
N ALA A 325 -5.28 29.07 -14.72
CA ALA A 325 -4.41 30.24 -14.80
C ALA A 325 -4.59 31.03 -16.10
N ILE A 326 -4.72 30.31 -17.24
CA ILE A 326 -4.97 30.92 -18.55
C ILE A 326 -6.33 31.62 -18.58
N VAL A 327 -7.38 30.96 -18.06
CA VAL A 327 -8.74 31.51 -17.99
C VAL A 327 -8.77 32.77 -17.11
N VAL A 328 -8.17 32.73 -15.92
CA VAL A 328 -8.08 33.89 -15.02
C VAL A 328 -7.33 35.04 -15.70
N CYS A 329 -6.21 34.77 -16.38
CA CYS A 329 -5.46 35.76 -17.14
C CYS A 329 -6.30 36.39 -18.28
N ALA A 330 -7.07 35.58 -19.02
CA ALA A 330 -7.94 36.05 -20.08
C ALA A 330 -9.08 36.93 -19.56
N ILE A 331 -9.72 36.54 -18.45
CA ILE A 331 -10.79 37.31 -17.81
C ILE A 331 -10.26 38.65 -17.28
N LEU A 332 -9.12 38.63 -16.57
CA LEU A 332 -8.52 39.85 -16.03
C LEU A 332 -8.16 40.85 -17.13
N LYS A 333 -7.62 40.39 -18.26
CA LYS A 333 -7.36 41.25 -19.44
C LYS A 333 -8.64 41.81 -20.07
N GLY A 334 -9.75 41.07 -20.03
CA GLY A 334 -11.02 41.48 -20.61
C GLY A 334 -11.82 42.44 -19.72
N VAL A 335 -11.74 42.28 -18.40
CA VAL A 335 -12.55 43.04 -17.42
C VAL A 335 -11.80 44.24 -16.86
N SER A 336 -10.47 44.15 -16.74
CA SER A 336 -9.65 45.17 -16.09
C SER A 336 -8.43 45.53 -16.94
N ASN A 337 -8.24 46.81 -17.24
CA ASN A 337 -7.01 47.33 -17.88
C ASN A 337 -5.81 47.36 -16.92
N LEU A 338 -5.68 46.35 -16.06
CA LEU A 338 -4.60 46.18 -15.08
C LEU A 338 -3.43 45.47 -15.78
N GLY A 339 -2.63 46.22 -16.54
CA GLY A 339 -1.56 45.71 -17.42
C GLY A 339 -0.69 44.58 -16.84
N VAL A 340 0.38 44.92 -16.10
CA VAL A 340 1.37 43.93 -15.58
C VAL A 340 0.85 43.22 -14.32
N ASP A 341 0.00 43.88 -13.52
CA ASP A 341 -0.56 43.33 -12.29
C ASP A 341 -1.50 42.14 -12.54
N SER A 342 -2.12 42.04 -13.73
CA SER A 342 -2.92 40.89 -14.14
C SER A 342 -2.12 39.57 -14.12
N TYR A 343 -0.85 39.61 -14.53
CA TYR A 343 0.00 38.41 -14.51
C TYR A 343 0.32 37.96 -13.08
N PHE A 344 0.59 38.90 -12.18
CA PHE A 344 0.85 38.59 -10.78
C PHE A 344 -0.36 37.94 -10.11
N VAL A 345 -1.55 38.49 -10.34
CA VAL A 345 -2.80 37.91 -9.81
C VAL A 345 -3.07 36.52 -10.38
N ALA A 346 -2.84 36.31 -11.68
CA ALA A 346 -3.02 35.00 -12.32
C ALA A 346 -2.04 33.95 -11.75
N VAL A 347 -0.78 34.32 -11.52
CA VAL A 347 0.21 33.42 -10.90
C VAL A 347 -0.18 33.09 -9.44
N LEU A 348 -0.62 34.09 -8.66
CA LEU A 348 -1.07 33.86 -7.30
C LEU A 348 -2.29 32.92 -7.26
N ALA A 349 -3.26 33.11 -8.17
CA ALA A 349 -4.43 32.26 -8.30
C ALA A 349 -4.05 30.82 -8.71
N TRP A 350 -3.06 30.68 -9.60
CA TRP A 350 -2.51 29.37 -9.99
C TRP A 350 -1.86 28.65 -8.81
N VAL A 351 -1.03 29.34 -8.04
CA VAL A 351 -0.38 28.79 -6.84
C VAL A 351 -1.41 28.42 -5.76
N LEU A 352 -2.46 29.22 -5.59
CA LEU A 352 -3.52 28.87 -4.64
C LEU A 352 -4.26 27.61 -5.09
N LEU A 353 -4.62 27.50 -6.37
CA LEU A 353 -5.32 26.32 -6.89
C LEU A 353 -4.47 25.06 -6.83
N ILE A 354 -3.16 25.13 -7.12
CA ILE A 354 -2.28 23.95 -7.04
C ILE A 354 -2.14 23.46 -5.59
N VAL A 355 -2.14 24.35 -4.60
CA VAL A 355 -2.13 23.98 -3.18
C VAL A 355 -3.43 23.28 -2.79
N VAL A 356 -4.59 23.81 -3.19
CA VAL A 356 -5.89 23.22 -2.91
C VAL A 356 -6.05 21.85 -3.59
N LEU A 357 -5.70 21.76 -4.88
CA LEU A 357 -5.72 20.49 -5.63
C LEU A 357 -4.69 19.49 -5.08
N GLY A 358 -3.52 19.96 -4.65
CA GLY A 358 -2.49 19.11 -4.03
C GLY A 358 -2.99 18.50 -2.73
N PHE A 359 -3.70 19.26 -1.89
CA PHE A 359 -4.36 18.72 -0.71
C PHE A 359 -5.44 17.69 -1.08
N PHE A 360 -6.29 17.99 -2.08
CA PHE A 360 -7.30 17.05 -2.56
C PHE A 360 -6.68 15.73 -3.04
N ILE A 361 -5.64 15.81 -3.86
CA ILE A 361 -4.91 14.64 -4.36
C ILE A 361 -4.28 13.87 -3.22
N HIS A 362 -3.65 14.55 -2.26
CA HIS A 362 -3.09 13.88 -1.10
C HIS A 362 -4.16 13.07 -0.34
N VAL A 363 -5.36 13.62 -0.14
CA VAL A 363 -6.46 12.85 0.47
C VAL A 363 -6.86 11.67 -0.40
N LEU A 364 -7.05 11.89 -1.71
CA LEU A 364 -7.47 10.85 -2.64
C LEU A 364 -6.43 9.72 -2.79
N ASP A 365 -5.14 10.04 -2.85
CA ASP A 365 -4.04 9.06 -2.90
C ASP A 365 -4.09 8.12 -1.69
N ASN A 366 -4.26 8.69 -0.49
CA ASN A 366 -4.41 7.89 0.72
C ASN A 366 -5.67 7.00 0.69
N VAL A 367 -6.78 7.50 0.15
CA VAL A 367 -8.00 6.68 -0.04
C VAL A 367 -7.76 5.56 -1.05
N ILE A 368 -7.05 5.81 -2.15
CA ILE A 368 -6.69 4.81 -3.16
C ILE A 368 -5.84 3.71 -2.53
N ASP A 369 -4.84 4.06 -1.72
CA ASP A 369 -4.03 3.09 -0.99
C ASP A 369 -4.89 2.24 -0.04
N THR A 370 -5.80 2.85 0.72
CA THR A 370 -6.73 2.10 1.58
C THR A 370 -7.60 1.15 0.78
N VAL A 371 -8.23 1.62 -0.31
CA VAL A 371 -9.11 0.80 -1.14
C VAL A 371 -8.34 -0.34 -1.78
N TYR A 372 -7.10 -0.11 -2.23
CA TYR A 372 -6.24 -1.17 -2.73
C TYR A 372 -5.98 -2.25 -1.67
N ILE A 373 -5.69 -1.87 -0.42
CA ILE A 373 -5.50 -2.84 0.67
C ILE A 373 -6.80 -3.58 0.98
N CYS A 374 -7.94 -2.87 1.05
CA CYS A 374 -9.24 -3.50 1.23
C CYS A 374 -9.54 -4.54 0.13
N TYR A 375 -9.29 -4.17 -1.14
CA TYR A 375 -9.39 -5.07 -2.29
C TYR A 375 -8.42 -6.25 -2.18
N ALA A 376 -7.17 -6.02 -1.78
CA ALA A 376 -6.19 -7.08 -1.65
C ALA A 376 -6.56 -8.07 -0.52
N ILE A 377 -7.05 -7.57 0.62
CA ILE A 377 -7.58 -8.40 1.70
C ILE A 377 -8.76 -9.23 1.19
N ASP A 378 -9.70 -8.61 0.46
CA ASP A 378 -10.88 -9.31 -0.03
C ASP A 378 -10.54 -10.36 -1.09
N ARG A 379 -9.62 -10.04 -2.00
CA ARG A 379 -9.09 -10.99 -2.98
C ARG A 379 -8.36 -12.17 -2.32
N ASP A 380 -7.65 -11.92 -1.21
CA ASP A 380 -7.03 -13.00 -0.42
C ASP A 380 -8.07 -13.77 0.43
N ARG A 381 -9.28 -13.22 0.68
CA ARG A 381 -10.41 -13.93 1.31
C ARG A 381 -11.12 -14.86 0.34
N ASP A 382 -11.21 -14.49 -0.94
CA ASP A 382 -11.73 -15.36 -2.00
C ASP A 382 -10.89 -16.64 -2.18
N GLU A 383 -9.70 -16.71 -1.57
CA GLU A 383 -8.99 -17.97 -1.34
C GLU A 383 -9.63 -18.78 -0.19
N ALA A 384 -10.80 -19.36 -0.46
CA ALA A 384 -11.48 -20.21 0.50
C ALA A 384 -10.70 -21.53 0.73
N THR A 385 -10.56 -21.94 2.00
CA THR A 385 -10.14 -23.30 2.33
C THR A 385 -11.37 -24.13 2.63
N MET A 386 -11.67 -25.09 1.76
CA MET A 386 -12.65 -26.13 2.06
C MET A 386 -11.93 -27.30 2.73
N ILE A 387 -12.45 -27.73 3.88
CA ILE A 387 -11.98 -28.93 4.57
C ILE A 387 -13.03 -30.03 4.42
N CYS A 388 -12.67 -31.09 3.71
CA CYS A 388 -13.46 -32.31 3.62
C CYS A 388 -13.08 -33.23 4.76
N ILE A 389 -14.06 -33.73 5.54
CA ILE A 389 -13.83 -34.62 6.70
C ILE A 389 -14.40 -36.04 6.52
N ASP A 390 -13.50 -37.01 6.71
CA ASP A 390 -13.65 -38.45 7.05
C ASP A 390 -14.91 -38.86 7.84
N ASN A 391 -15.95 -39.47 7.28
CA ASN A 391 -16.99 -40.10 8.12
C ASN A 391 -17.33 -41.54 7.70
N SER A 392 -16.38 -42.22 7.05
CA SER A 392 -16.51 -43.64 6.73
C SER A 392 -16.43 -44.53 7.99
N GLU A 393 -16.85 -45.78 7.87
CA GLU A 393 -16.80 -46.75 8.97
C GLU A 393 -15.36 -47.03 9.45
N TRP A 394 -14.36 -46.82 8.58
CA TRP A 394 -12.93 -46.98 8.87
C TRP A 394 -12.38 -45.91 9.84
N MET A 395 -13.05 -44.76 9.95
CA MET A 395 -12.70 -43.70 10.91
C MET A 395 -13.01 -44.07 12.37
N ARG A 396 -13.70 -45.19 12.60
CA ARG A 396 -13.98 -45.75 13.92
C ARG A 396 -12.90 -46.73 14.39
N ASN A 397 -11.87 -46.98 13.56
CA ASN A 397 -10.77 -47.85 13.92
C ASN A 397 -9.93 -47.22 15.05
N GLY A 398 -9.40 -48.09 15.92
CA GLY A 398 -8.60 -47.73 17.11
C GLY A 398 -7.10 -47.74 16.87
N ASP A 399 -6.65 -47.59 15.61
CA ASP A 399 -5.24 -47.60 15.23
C ASP A 399 -4.51 -46.29 15.57
N TYR A 400 -5.27 -45.21 15.77
CA TYR A 400 -4.81 -43.96 16.38
C TYR A 400 -5.44 -43.79 17.76
N SER A 401 -4.66 -43.31 18.73
CA SER A 401 -5.14 -43.02 20.09
C SER A 401 -5.59 -41.55 20.19
N PRO A 402 -6.75 -41.23 20.80
CA PRO A 402 -7.72 -42.13 21.44
C PRO A 402 -8.67 -42.85 20.45
N CYS A 403 -8.94 -42.25 19.29
CA CYS A 403 -9.57 -42.88 18.12
C CYS A 403 -9.24 -42.06 16.86
N ARG A 404 -9.29 -42.69 15.68
CA ARG A 404 -8.96 -42.02 14.40
C ARG A 404 -9.83 -40.79 14.12
N PHE A 405 -11.10 -40.83 14.49
CA PHE A 405 -12.03 -39.69 14.41
C PHE A 405 -11.59 -38.48 15.26
N GLN A 406 -11.14 -38.72 16.49
CA GLN A 406 -10.66 -37.63 17.36
C GLN A 406 -9.34 -37.07 16.84
N ALA A 407 -8.42 -37.92 16.38
CA ALA A 407 -7.18 -37.48 15.75
C ALA A 407 -7.45 -36.60 14.52
N GLN A 408 -8.46 -36.94 13.71
CA GLN A 408 -8.87 -36.10 12.59
C GLN A 408 -9.47 -34.76 13.05
N ALA A 409 -10.32 -34.75 14.08
CA ALA A 409 -10.89 -33.53 14.62
C ALA A 409 -9.79 -32.59 15.15
N ASP A 410 -8.79 -33.13 15.84
CA ASP A 410 -7.65 -32.38 16.36
C ASP A 410 -6.78 -31.83 15.22
N ALA A 411 -6.58 -32.60 14.16
CA ALA A 411 -5.85 -32.18 12.96
C ALA A 411 -6.56 -31.04 12.22
N VAL A 412 -7.88 -31.12 12.08
CA VAL A 412 -8.72 -30.05 11.51
C VAL A 412 -8.65 -28.81 12.37
N ASN A 413 -8.77 -28.93 13.70
CA ASN A 413 -8.65 -27.79 14.61
C ASN A 413 -7.27 -27.13 14.51
N LEU A 414 -6.21 -27.93 14.34
CA LEU A 414 -4.85 -27.43 14.18
C LEU A 414 -4.66 -26.73 12.83
N ILE A 415 -5.19 -27.28 11.73
CA ILE A 415 -5.20 -26.62 10.42
C ILE A 415 -6.01 -25.33 10.45
N CYS A 416 -7.22 -25.35 11.02
CA CYS A 416 -8.05 -24.17 11.18
C CYS A 416 -7.31 -23.12 12.02
N GLY A 417 -6.70 -23.53 13.14
CA GLY A 417 -5.89 -22.66 14.00
C GLY A 417 -4.70 -22.06 13.25
N ALA A 418 -3.92 -22.87 12.54
CA ALA A 418 -2.76 -22.42 11.77
C ALA A 418 -3.17 -21.47 10.64
N LYS A 419 -4.19 -21.80 9.84
CA LYS A 419 -4.70 -20.94 8.77
C LYS A 419 -5.30 -19.64 9.31
N THR A 420 -5.99 -19.69 10.45
CA THR A 420 -6.55 -18.49 11.12
C THR A 420 -5.46 -17.61 11.74
N GLN A 421 -4.33 -18.19 12.17
CA GLN A 421 -3.19 -17.43 12.69
C GLN A 421 -2.37 -16.76 11.58
N VAL A 422 -2.22 -17.40 10.43
CA VAL A 422 -1.56 -16.83 9.25
C VAL A 422 -2.39 -15.68 8.67
N ASP A 423 -3.70 -15.89 8.52
CA ASP A 423 -4.64 -14.87 8.06
C ASP A 423 -5.98 -14.96 8.81
N ARG A 424 -6.20 -14.08 9.79
CA ARG A 424 -7.43 -14.03 10.61
C ARG A 424 -8.72 -13.80 9.83
N PHE A 425 -8.60 -13.44 8.55
CA PHE A 425 -9.73 -13.11 7.69
C PHE A 425 -10.11 -14.23 6.72
N LYS A 426 -9.36 -15.34 6.63
CA LYS A 426 -9.70 -16.42 5.69
C LYS A 426 -10.97 -17.18 6.14
N PRO A 427 -12.06 -17.15 5.35
CA PRO A 427 -13.21 -17.99 5.63
C PRO A 427 -12.85 -19.46 5.37
N TRP A 428 -13.24 -20.35 6.28
CA TRP A 428 -13.18 -21.80 6.07
C TRP A 428 -14.56 -22.40 6.27
N LYS A 429 -14.88 -23.42 5.46
CA LYS A 429 -16.16 -24.13 5.51
C LYS A 429 -15.86 -25.60 5.76
N LEU A 430 -16.52 -26.16 6.77
CA LEU A 430 -16.48 -27.59 7.05
C LEU A 430 -17.59 -28.26 6.23
N SER A 431 -17.21 -29.19 5.36
CA SER A 431 -18.16 -30.00 4.58
C SER A 431 -18.01 -31.48 4.97
N PRO A 432 -19.04 -32.10 5.57
CA PRO A 432 -19.00 -33.53 5.87
C PRO A 432 -19.12 -34.35 4.58
N CYS A 433 -18.15 -35.22 4.33
CA CYS A 433 -18.19 -36.17 3.23
C CYS A 433 -18.72 -37.51 3.75
N ASN A 434 -20.01 -37.79 3.52
CA ASN A 434 -20.60 -39.09 3.85
C ASN A 434 -20.18 -40.14 2.81
N ALA A 435 -20.18 -41.43 3.21
CA ALA A 435 -19.92 -42.57 2.31
C ALA A 435 -20.89 -42.69 1.10
N ARG A 436 -21.94 -41.85 1.02
CA ARG A 436 -22.85 -41.72 -0.13
C ARG A 436 -22.55 -40.52 -1.04
N THR A 437 -21.73 -39.57 -0.59
CA THR A 437 -21.35 -38.40 -1.38
C THR A 437 -20.15 -38.77 -2.23
N TYR A 438 -20.37 -38.96 -3.53
CA TYR A 438 -19.30 -39.22 -4.47
C TYR A 438 -18.31 -38.03 -4.49
N VAL A 439 -17.01 -38.31 -4.66
CA VAL A 439 -15.92 -37.33 -4.79
C VAL A 439 -16.30 -36.16 -5.71
N ARG A 440 -17.02 -36.45 -6.80
CA ARG A 440 -17.49 -35.48 -7.80
C ARG A 440 -18.40 -34.38 -7.21
N PRO A 441 -19.54 -34.64 -6.54
CA PRO A 441 -20.39 -33.61 -5.94
C PRO A 441 -19.70 -32.72 -4.89
N ALA A 442 -18.79 -33.25 -4.08
CA ALA A 442 -18.04 -32.44 -3.12
C ALA A 442 -17.06 -31.48 -3.84
N LEU A 443 -16.45 -31.95 -4.93
CA LEU A 443 -15.60 -31.14 -5.81
C LEU A 443 -16.40 -30.13 -6.64
N GLU A 444 -17.58 -30.49 -7.13
CA GLU A 444 -18.48 -29.60 -7.86
C GLU A 444 -19.03 -28.51 -6.93
N SER A 445 -19.41 -28.83 -5.69
CA SER A 445 -19.79 -27.84 -4.66
C SER A 445 -18.63 -26.93 -4.30
N ALA A 446 -17.39 -27.43 -4.30
CA ALA A 446 -16.20 -26.59 -4.11
C ALA A 446 -16.06 -25.60 -5.28
N MET A 447 -16.16 -26.10 -6.51
CA MET A 447 -16.03 -25.33 -7.74
C MET A 447 -17.14 -24.28 -7.92
N GLU A 448 -18.29 -24.42 -7.26
CA GLU A 448 -19.43 -23.51 -7.35
C GLU A 448 -19.32 -22.27 -6.44
N GLU A 449 -18.46 -22.30 -5.40
CA GLU A 449 -18.40 -21.24 -4.36
C GLU A 449 -17.15 -20.34 -4.36
N ALA A 450 -16.03 -20.67 -5.04
CA ALA A 450 -14.84 -19.78 -5.06
C ALA A 450 -13.83 -20.05 -6.21
N SER A 451 -13.09 -19.00 -6.62
CA SER A 451 -12.15 -19.03 -7.76
C SER A 451 -10.73 -19.53 -7.46
N CYS A 452 -10.34 -19.71 -6.19
CA CYS A 452 -9.03 -20.25 -5.79
C CYS A 452 -9.17 -21.04 -4.48
N ILE A 453 -9.39 -22.35 -4.56
CA ILE A 453 -9.57 -23.15 -3.35
C ILE A 453 -8.24 -23.79 -2.99
N GLY A 454 -7.76 -23.57 -1.76
CA GLY A 454 -6.81 -24.49 -1.14
C GLY A 454 -7.64 -25.57 -0.46
N VAL A 455 -7.96 -26.67 -1.15
CA VAL A 455 -8.76 -27.71 -0.51
C VAL A 455 -7.83 -28.52 0.38
N CYS A 456 -8.00 -28.41 1.70
CA CYS A 456 -7.31 -29.28 2.64
C CYS A 456 -8.20 -30.51 2.81
N TRP A 457 -7.98 -31.53 1.99
CA TRP A 457 -8.74 -32.77 2.09
C TRP A 457 -8.22 -33.58 3.27
N PHE A 458 -8.89 -33.45 4.40
CA PHE A 458 -8.83 -34.43 5.47
C PHE A 458 -9.75 -35.60 5.13
N GLN A 459 -9.48 -36.35 4.07
CA GLN A 459 -10.35 -37.46 3.74
C GLN A 459 -9.61 -38.72 3.31
N GLU A 460 -9.61 -39.69 4.23
CA GLU A 460 -9.66 -41.11 3.92
C GLU A 460 -10.94 -41.49 3.15
N CYS A 461 -11.22 -40.88 1.99
CA CYS A 461 -12.05 -41.55 0.97
C CYS A 461 -11.40 -42.89 0.51
N PHE A 462 -10.23 -43.24 1.05
CA PHE A 462 -9.30 -44.22 0.54
C PHE A 462 -8.77 -45.23 1.58
N HIS A 463 -9.32 -45.32 2.81
CA HIS A 463 -9.14 -46.52 3.64
C HIS A 463 -10.17 -47.62 3.29
N SER A 464 -11.24 -47.25 2.57
CA SER A 464 -11.89 -48.19 1.66
C SER A 464 -11.13 -48.19 0.32
N PRO A 465 -10.96 -49.34 -0.36
CA PRO A 465 -10.24 -49.39 -1.62
C PRO A 465 -10.78 -48.35 -2.60
N VAL A 466 -9.88 -47.55 -3.19
CA VAL A 466 -10.23 -46.50 -4.17
C VAL A 466 -11.09 -47.13 -5.27
N LYS A 467 -12.42 -46.98 -5.18
CA LYS A 467 -13.36 -47.59 -6.14
C LYS A 467 -13.24 -47.00 -7.54
N TYR A 468 -12.69 -45.80 -7.64
CA TYR A 468 -12.46 -45.12 -8.91
C TYR A 468 -11.21 -45.63 -9.61
N ASP A 469 -11.30 -45.76 -10.93
CA ASP A 469 -10.15 -46.02 -11.78
C ASP A 469 -9.24 -44.78 -11.87
N LYS A 470 -7.94 -45.04 -12.05
CA LYS A 470 -6.90 -44.01 -12.22
C LYS A 470 -7.28 -42.97 -13.29
N ARG A 471 -7.88 -43.41 -14.39
CA ARG A 471 -8.34 -42.53 -15.49
C ARG A 471 -9.39 -41.50 -15.05
N VAL A 472 -10.29 -41.88 -14.14
CA VAL A 472 -11.33 -40.97 -13.64
C VAL A 472 -10.70 -39.88 -12.77
N LEU A 473 -9.72 -40.26 -11.94
CA LEU A 473 -8.98 -39.33 -11.09
C LEU A 473 -8.16 -38.34 -11.92
N GLU A 474 -7.50 -38.77 -13.00
CA GLU A 474 -6.79 -37.88 -13.91
C GLU A 474 -7.71 -36.85 -14.60
N VAL A 475 -8.93 -37.25 -14.96
CA VAL A 475 -9.93 -36.33 -15.54
C VAL A 475 -10.38 -35.30 -14.52
N ILE A 476 -10.62 -35.71 -13.28
CA ILE A 476 -10.95 -34.80 -12.17
C ILE A 476 -9.77 -33.84 -11.93
N GLY A 477 -8.54 -34.35 -11.88
CA GLY A 477 -7.35 -33.55 -11.66
C GLY A 477 -7.14 -32.48 -12.74
N LYS A 478 -7.33 -32.84 -14.01
CA LYS A 478 -7.30 -31.88 -15.14
C LYS A 478 -8.41 -30.83 -15.03
N THR A 479 -9.59 -31.22 -14.53
CA THR A 479 -10.70 -30.30 -14.31
C THR A 479 -10.38 -29.30 -13.21
N LEU A 480 -9.78 -29.76 -12.11
CA LEU A 480 -9.32 -28.89 -11.01
C LEU A 480 -8.22 -27.93 -11.47
N LYS A 481 -7.25 -28.43 -12.25
CA LYS A 481 -6.19 -27.63 -12.85
C LYS A 481 -6.72 -26.53 -13.75
N LYS A 482 -7.78 -26.81 -14.54
CA LYS A 482 -8.43 -25.80 -15.39
C LYS A 482 -9.08 -24.68 -14.58
N ASN A 483 -9.50 -24.96 -13.35
CA ASN A 483 -10.12 -24.00 -12.45
C ASN A 483 -9.14 -23.44 -11.40
N SER A 484 -7.83 -23.62 -11.59
CA SER A 484 -6.79 -23.09 -10.68
C SER A 484 -6.96 -23.49 -9.21
N VAL A 485 -7.45 -24.70 -8.95
CA VAL A 485 -7.66 -25.23 -7.60
C VAL A 485 -6.37 -25.91 -7.10
N ALA A 486 -5.92 -25.53 -5.90
CA ALA A 486 -4.85 -26.20 -5.17
C ALA A 486 -5.43 -27.35 -4.33
N LEU A 487 -4.73 -28.49 -4.31
CA LEU A 487 -5.21 -29.72 -3.68
C LEU A 487 -4.16 -30.25 -2.70
N ASP A 488 -4.46 -30.17 -1.41
CA ASP A 488 -3.64 -30.79 -0.37
C ASP A 488 -4.33 -32.04 0.17
N ILE A 489 -3.62 -33.18 0.11
CA ILE A 489 -4.13 -34.48 0.54
C ILE A 489 -3.42 -34.90 1.81
N VAL A 490 -4.16 -35.07 2.90
CA VAL A 490 -3.64 -35.63 4.15
C VAL A 490 -4.06 -37.10 4.25
N ASN A 491 -3.12 -38.00 4.06
CA ASN A 491 -3.34 -39.45 4.07
C ASN A 491 -2.97 -40.05 5.44
N PHE A 492 -3.92 -40.75 6.06
CA PHE A 492 -3.72 -41.48 7.31
C PHE A 492 -3.50 -42.98 7.03
N GLY A 493 -2.58 -43.59 7.79
CA GLY A 493 -2.38 -45.04 7.86
C GLY A 493 -1.66 -45.69 6.67
N GLU A 494 -1.63 -47.02 6.69
CA GLU A 494 -0.65 -47.87 6.00
C GLU A 494 -0.82 -47.96 4.47
N GLU A 495 0.31 -48.16 3.78
CA GLU A 495 0.44 -48.21 2.33
C GLU A 495 -0.12 -49.52 1.73
N ASP A 496 -1.40 -49.56 1.44
CA ASP A 496 -1.90 -50.54 0.46
C ASP A 496 -1.25 -50.24 -0.90
N GLY A 497 -0.45 -51.17 -1.44
CA GLY A 497 0.45 -50.95 -2.60
C GLY A 497 -0.17 -50.45 -3.92
N ARG A 498 -1.49 -50.23 -4.02
CA ARG A 498 -2.17 -49.59 -5.18
C ARG A 498 -2.75 -48.20 -4.90
N LYS A 499 -2.83 -47.80 -3.63
CA LYS A 499 -3.36 -46.51 -3.16
C LYS A 499 -2.43 -45.33 -3.49
N PRO A 500 -1.09 -45.38 -3.25
CA PRO A 500 -0.21 -44.25 -3.52
C PRO A 500 -0.17 -43.92 -5.02
N GLU A 501 -0.10 -44.93 -5.90
CA GLU A 501 -0.05 -44.73 -7.36
C GLU A 501 -1.27 -43.97 -7.92
N LYS A 502 -2.45 -44.16 -7.33
CA LYS A 502 -3.69 -43.47 -7.74
C LYS A 502 -3.72 -42.02 -7.23
N LEU A 503 -3.20 -41.77 -6.03
CA LEU A 503 -3.13 -40.45 -5.42
C LEU A 503 -2.08 -39.58 -6.10
N GLU A 504 -0.91 -40.14 -6.40
CA GLU A 504 0.13 -39.47 -7.18
C GLU A 504 -0.35 -39.13 -8.60
N ALA A 505 -1.14 -40.00 -9.22
CA ALA A 505 -1.75 -39.71 -10.52
C ALA A 505 -2.75 -38.54 -10.48
N LEU A 506 -3.54 -38.44 -9.41
CA LEU A 506 -4.42 -37.29 -9.18
C LEU A 506 -3.59 -36.02 -8.92
N LEU A 507 -2.60 -36.10 -8.04
CA LEU A 507 -1.76 -34.98 -7.65
C LEU A 507 -1.00 -34.42 -8.85
N SER A 508 -0.36 -35.28 -9.64
CA SER A 508 0.35 -34.88 -10.87
C SER A 508 -0.58 -34.27 -11.93
N ALA A 509 -1.84 -34.70 -11.99
CA ALA A 509 -2.83 -34.11 -12.89
C ALA A 509 -3.30 -32.71 -12.44
N VAL A 510 -3.33 -32.44 -11.12
CA VAL A 510 -3.72 -31.15 -10.54
C VAL A 510 -2.55 -30.17 -10.51
N ASN A 511 -1.35 -30.63 -10.13
CA ASN A 511 -0.24 -29.79 -9.76
C ASN A 511 0.16 -28.82 -10.89
N ASN A 512 0.34 -27.55 -10.52
CA ASN A 512 0.84 -26.49 -11.39
C ASN A 512 1.82 -25.63 -10.59
N ASN A 513 3.12 -25.74 -10.88
CA ASN A 513 4.18 -25.04 -10.16
C ASN A 513 4.20 -25.31 -8.63
N ASP A 514 4.12 -26.59 -8.22
CA ASP A 514 4.18 -27.04 -6.82
C ASP A 514 3.12 -26.44 -5.88
N SER A 515 1.90 -26.29 -6.41
CA SER A 515 0.75 -25.74 -5.68
C SER A 515 -0.01 -26.75 -4.81
N SER A 516 0.31 -28.04 -4.92
CA SER A 516 -0.48 -29.14 -4.35
C SER A 516 0.43 -30.17 -3.71
N HIS A 517 0.13 -30.56 -2.47
CA HIS A 517 0.99 -31.48 -1.71
C HIS A 517 0.24 -32.72 -1.20
N ILE A 518 0.98 -33.80 -0.96
CA ILE A 518 0.47 -34.98 -0.27
C ILE A 518 1.29 -35.22 0.99
N VAL A 519 0.62 -35.37 2.12
CA VAL A 519 1.22 -35.58 3.44
C VAL A 519 0.79 -36.95 3.93
N HIS A 520 1.77 -37.82 4.19
CA HIS A 520 1.53 -39.16 4.72
C HIS A 520 1.75 -39.14 6.23
N ILE A 521 0.71 -39.47 7.00
CA ILE A 521 0.75 -39.52 8.46
C ILE A 521 0.92 -40.99 8.89
N PRO A 522 2.09 -41.36 9.45
CA PRO A 522 2.30 -42.72 9.93
C PRO A 522 1.42 -43.03 11.16
N PRO A 523 1.10 -44.30 11.42
CA PRO A 523 0.35 -44.70 12.62
C PRO A 523 1.22 -44.51 13.87
N GLY A 524 0.71 -43.80 14.88
CA GLY A 524 1.39 -43.60 16.17
C GLY A 524 0.80 -42.48 17.04
N PRO A 525 1.07 -42.48 18.36
CA PRO A 525 0.42 -41.59 19.33
C PRO A 525 0.83 -40.11 19.25
N ASN A 526 2.00 -39.78 18.67
CA ASN A 526 2.51 -38.40 18.55
C ASN A 526 2.73 -37.95 17.09
N ALA A 527 2.32 -38.74 16.10
CA ALA A 527 2.64 -38.47 14.69
C ALA A 527 1.86 -37.29 14.10
N LEU A 528 0.70 -36.97 14.67
CA LEU A 528 -0.25 -36.04 14.08
C LEU A 528 0.23 -34.58 14.12
N SER A 529 0.55 -34.06 15.31
CA SER A 529 0.95 -32.66 15.47
C SER A 529 2.28 -32.36 14.76
N ASP A 530 3.26 -33.25 14.86
CA ASP A 530 4.62 -32.98 14.40
C ASP A 530 4.71 -33.04 12.85
N VAL A 531 3.99 -33.97 12.22
CA VAL A 531 3.94 -34.12 10.76
C VAL A 531 3.08 -33.04 10.11
N LEU A 532 1.94 -32.67 10.72
CA LEU A 532 1.12 -31.59 10.19
C LEU A 532 1.79 -30.22 10.33
N ILE A 533 2.43 -29.93 11.47
CA ILE A 533 3.12 -28.64 11.66
C ILE A 533 4.29 -28.48 10.69
N SER A 534 5.04 -29.56 10.40
CA SER A 534 6.12 -29.53 9.41
C SER A 534 5.64 -29.41 7.96
N ALA A 535 4.42 -29.86 7.65
CA ALA A 535 3.85 -29.78 6.31
C ALA A 535 3.08 -28.48 6.02
N ILE A 536 2.62 -27.76 7.05
CA ILE A 536 1.85 -26.51 6.95
C ILE A 536 2.75 -25.25 7.05
N SER A 537 3.97 -25.41 7.57
CA SER A 537 5.04 -24.38 7.57
C SER A 537 5.58 -24.16 6.15
#